data_AF-A0A918P231-F1
#
_entry.id   AF-A0A918P231-F1
#
_cell.length_a   1.000
_cell.length_b   1.000
_cell.length_c   1.000
_cell.angle_alpha   90.00
_cell.angle_beta   90.00
_cell.angle_gamma   90.00
#
_symmetry.space_group_name_H-M   'P 1'
#
loop_
_entity.id
_entity.type
_entity.pdbx_description
1 polymer ?
#
loop_
_entity_poly.entity_id
_entity_poly.type
_entity_poly.pdbx_seq_one_letter_code
_entity_poly.pdbx_strand_id
1 'polypeptide(L)'
;MTTAGEPPERLLALWELADAEWSGRARLSRPAAQHPSVAVPTDAGSDGAVPRRPRHGRWPAIVAGAAAALAAVTAALAVPDSGAGEPTGLTASPVLDPPPACHGTTCDGMDPGRSACGLPGRADSLGPPHRTRTGTGVEIRYSSVCAAAWGRIWHARIGDVLELSVLGVRPRRVLIDSTADTDVYRFTAMIGAPDRAGLRLCFTAAGETDPECFHATP
;
A
#
# COMPACT_ATOMS: atom_id res chain seq x y z
N MET A 1 -26.29 11.24 25.88
CA MET A 1 -25.31 10.75 24.89
C MET A 1 -25.67 9.34 24.52
N THR A 2 -26.20 9.11 23.33
CA THR A 2 -26.57 7.77 22.84
C THR A 2 -25.52 7.31 21.84
N THR A 3 -24.60 6.45 22.29
CA THR A 3 -23.89 5.53 21.40
C THR A 3 -24.91 4.77 20.58
N ALA A 4 -24.74 4.69 19.25
CA ALA A 4 -25.67 3.99 18.38
C ALA A 4 -25.82 2.55 18.86
N GLY A 5 -27.06 2.12 19.13
CA GLY A 5 -27.40 0.79 19.67
C GLY A 5 -27.29 -0.32 18.63
N GLU A 6 -26.21 -0.33 17.86
CA GLU A 6 -25.96 -1.30 16.80
C GLU A 6 -25.44 -2.60 17.43
N PRO A 7 -26.03 -3.77 17.13
CA PRO A 7 -25.58 -5.03 17.70
C PRO A 7 -24.14 -5.35 17.23
N PRO A 8 -23.26 -5.80 18.15
CA PRO A 8 -21.84 -6.01 17.84
C PRO A 8 -21.62 -7.03 16.72
N GLU A 9 -22.50 -8.02 16.60
CA GLU A 9 -22.51 -9.02 15.53
C GLU A 9 -22.58 -8.39 14.12
N ARG A 10 -23.32 -7.29 13.96
CA ARG A 10 -23.43 -6.59 12.67
C ARG A 10 -22.13 -5.86 12.34
N LEU A 11 -21.47 -5.28 13.33
CA LEU A 11 -20.18 -4.61 13.15
C LEU A 11 -19.07 -5.62 12.80
N LEU A 12 -19.07 -6.78 13.48
CA LEU A 12 -18.17 -7.90 13.16
C LEU A 12 -18.40 -8.42 11.73
N ALA A 13 -19.65 -8.66 11.33
CA ALA A 13 -19.98 -9.12 9.98
C ALA A 13 -19.56 -8.12 8.88
N LEU A 14 -19.68 -6.81 9.14
CA LEU A 14 -19.21 -5.77 8.21
C LEU A 14 -17.68 -5.69 8.14
N TRP A 15 -16.99 -5.93 9.26
CA TRP A 15 -15.53 -5.97 9.30
C TRP A 15 -14.96 -7.18 8.55
N GLU A 16 -15.52 -8.38 8.77
CA GLU A 16 -15.12 -9.61 8.06
C GLU A 16 -15.29 -9.49 6.53
N LEU A 17 -16.37 -8.86 6.07
CA LEU A 17 -16.59 -8.58 4.65
C LEU A 17 -15.52 -7.64 4.07
N ALA A 18 -15.12 -6.60 4.82
CA ALA A 18 -14.08 -5.67 4.41
C ALA A 18 -12.70 -6.35 4.38
N ASP A 19 -12.35 -7.16 5.39
CA ASP A 19 -11.09 -7.91 5.39
C ASP A 19 -11.04 -8.97 4.28
N ALA A 20 -12.17 -9.62 3.96
CA ALA A 20 -12.25 -10.57 2.85
C ALA A 20 -12.04 -9.94 1.46
N GLU A 21 -12.54 -8.72 1.23
CA GLU A 21 -12.26 -7.94 0.00
C GLU A 21 -10.79 -7.50 -0.05
N TRP A 22 -10.27 -6.90 1.03
CA TRP A 22 -8.89 -6.41 1.12
C TRP A 22 -7.85 -7.52 0.93
N SER A 23 -8.00 -8.61 1.68
CA SER A 23 -7.12 -9.79 1.60
C SER A 23 -7.28 -10.58 0.29
N GLY A 24 -8.27 -10.26 -0.55
CA GLY A 24 -8.58 -10.98 -1.77
C GLY A 24 -9.22 -12.36 -1.56
N ARG A 25 -9.49 -12.78 -0.30
CA ARG A 25 -10.20 -14.04 -0.01
C ARG A 25 -11.58 -14.08 -0.68
N ALA A 26 -12.28 -12.96 -0.78
CA ALA A 26 -13.55 -12.83 -1.52
C ALA A 26 -13.43 -13.17 -3.02
N ARG A 27 -12.27 -12.91 -3.65
CA ARG A 27 -12.01 -13.26 -5.05
C ARG A 27 -11.70 -14.76 -5.24
N LEU A 28 -11.12 -15.41 -4.23
CA LEU A 28 -10.87 -16.86 -4.23
C LEU A 28 -12.16 -17.67 -3.98
N SER A 29 -13.09 -17.13 -3.19
CA SER A 29 -14.38 -17.78 -2.88
C SER A 29 -15.45 -17.58 -3.97
N ARG A 30 -15.23 -16.71 -4.96
CA ARG A 30 -16.19 -16.51 -6.06
C ARG A 30 -16.09 -17.69 -7.05
N PRO A 31 -17.17 -18.46 -7.29
CA PRO A 31 -17.17 -19.48 -8.33
C PRO A 31 -16.87 -18.88 -9.70
N ALA A 32 -16.06 -19.55 -10.50
CA ALA A 32 -15.75 -19.11 -11.85
C ALA A 32 -17.05 -19.02 -12.68
N ALA A 33 -17.34 -17.83 -13.21
CA ALA A 33 -18.47 -17.62 -14.09
C ALA A 33 -18.26 -18.44 -15.38
N GLN A 34 -19.13 -19.42 -15.62
CA GLN A 34 -19.06 -20.24 -16.82
C GLN A 34 -19.47 -19.39 -18.03
N HIS A 35 -18.50 -19.05 -18.89
CA HIS A 35 -18.80 -18.42 -20.17
C HIS A 35 -19.43 -19.45 -21.11
N PRO A 36 -20.65 -19.24 -21.65
CA PRO A 36 -21.22 -20.14 -22.64
C PRO A 36 -20.46 -20.03 -23.96
N SER A 37 -19.70 -21.06 -24.31
CA SER A 37 -19.01 -21.19 -25.59
C SER A 37 -20.00 -21.55 -26.70
N VAL A 38 -20.35 -20.58 -27.55
CA VAL A 38 -21.14 -20.83 -28.77
C VAL A 38 -20.24 -21.44 -29.83
N ALA A 39 -20.56 -22.66 -30.26
CA ALA A 39 -19.91 -23.32 -31.39
C ALA A 39 -20.49 -22.86 -32.72
N VAL A 40 -19.63 -22.74 -33.74
CA VAL A 40 -20.02 -22.51 -35.15
C VAL A 40 -19.32 -23.57 -36.02
N PRO A 41 -20.01 -24.23 -36.99
CA PRO A 41 -19.41 -25.31 -37.78
C PRO A 41 -18.46 -24.83 -38.89
N THR A 42 -17.70 -25.76 -39.47
CA THR A 42 -16.64 -25.55 -40.45
C THR A 42 -16.95 -26.22 -41.80
N ASP A 43 -16.59 -25.58 -42.91
CA ASP A 43 -16.34 -26.16 -44.26
C ASP A 43 -15.73 -25.06 -45.17
N ALA A 44 -15.04 -25.28 -46.30
CA ALA A 44 -14.00 -26.25 -46.70
C ALA A 44 -13.40 -25.83 -48.08
N GLY A 45 -12.13 -26.18 -48.38
CA GLY A 45 -11.45 -26.06 -49.71
C GLY A 45 -10.43 -24.90 -49.83
N SER A 46 -9.12 -25.15 -50.00
CA SER A 46 -8.35 -25.58 -51.21
C SER A 46 -8.12 -24.45 -52.24
N ASP A 47 -6.94 -24.20 -52.84
CA ASP A 47 -5.61 -24.85 -52.85
C ASP A 47 -4.50 -23.80 -53.14
N GLY A 48 -3.19 -24.11 -53.00
CA GLY A 48 -2.13 -23.19 -53.52
C GLY A 48 -0.64 -23.32 -53.12
N ALA A 49 -0.02 -24.50 -53.26
CA ALA A 49 1.43 -24.79 -53.47
C ALA A 49 2.61 -23.92 -52.90
N VAL A 50 3.63 -24.60 -52.37
CA VAL A 50 4.86 -24.04 -51.72
C VAL A 50 6.16 -24.36 -52.49
N PRO A 51 7.18 -23.47 -52.45
CA PRO A 51 8.56 -23.89 -52.13
C PRO A 51 9.44 -22.83 -51.36
N ARG A 52 10.60 -23.10 -50.72
CA ARG A 52 11.24 -24.31 -50.11
C ARG A 52 12.50 -23.92 -49.25
N ARG A 53 12.39 -23.85 -47.89
CA ARG A 53 13.44 -24.26 -46.88
C ARG A 53 14.81 -23.47 -46.78
N PRO A 54 15.74 -23.81 -45.83
CA PRO A 54 15.62 -24.02 -44.37
C PRO A 54 16.82 -23.48 -43.50
N ARG A 55 16.69 -23.48 -42.16
CA ARG A 55 17.75 -23.87 -41.16
C ARG A 55 17.12 -23.91 -39.76
N HIS A 56 16.84 -25.08 -39.18
CA HIS A 56 17.75 -25.94 -38.40
C HIS A 56 18.18 -25.37 -37.03
N GLY A 57 17.35 -25.65 -36.02
CA GLY A 57 17.68 -25.60 -34.59
C GLY A 57 16.76 -26.56 -33.85
N ARG A 58 17.20 -27.81 -33.66
CA ARG A 58 16.50 -28.81 -32.84
C ARG A 58 17.08 -28.75 -31.41
N TRP A 59 16.30 -29.12 -30.41
CA TRP A 59 16.56 -30.24 -29.47
C TRP A 59 15.35 -30.36 -28.50
N PRO A 60 15.14 -31.52 -27.83
CA PRO A 60 13.79 -32.07 -27.70
C PRO A 60 13.08 -31.82 -26.36
N ALA A 61 11.75 -31.89 -26.40
CA ALA A 61 10.91 -32.12 -25.23
C ALA A 61 10.97 -33.60 -24.80
N ILE A 62 10.85 -33.85 -23.50
CA ILE A 62 10.63 -35.18 -22.91
C ILE A 62 9.31 -35.13 -22.13
N VAL A 63 8.53 -36.21 -22.24
CA VAL A 63 7.14 -36.34 -21.76
C VAL A 63 7.06 -37.52 -20.77
N ALA A 64 6.03 -37.47 -19.90
CA ALA A 64 5.60 -38.49 -18.93
C ALA A 64 6.48 -38.63 -17.66
N GLY A 65 5.91 -38.95 -16.48
CA GLY A 65 4.47 -39.09 -16.17
C GLY A 65 4.24 -39.76 -14.81
N ALA A 66 2.96 -40.09 -14.56
CA ALA A 66 2.45 -40.96 -13.49
C ALA A 66 2.43 -40.48 -12.02
N ALA A 67 1.28 -40.75 -11.41
CA ALA A 67 0.88 -40.52 -10.03
C ALA A 67 1.56 -41.44 -9.00
N ALA A 68 1.50 -41.09 -7.71
CA ALA A 68 0.70 -41.82 -6.70
C ALA A 68 0.82 -41.29 -5.24
N ALA A 69 -0.30 -41.42 -4.52
CA ALA A 69 -0.46 -41.82 -3.11
C ALA A 69 0.22 -41.09 -1.92
N LEU A 70 -0.66 -40.71 -0.98
CA LEU A 70 -0.56 -40.59 0.49
C LEU A 70 0.78 -40.89 1.20
N ALA A 71 1.12 -40.00 2.13
CA ALA A 71 1.50 -40.39 3.49
C ALA A 71 0.91 -39.39 4.50
N ALA A 72 0.21 -39.88 5.53
CA ALA A 72 -0.29 -39.06 6.64
C ALA A 72 0.78 -38.95 7.73
N VAL A 73 0.87 -37.79 8.38
CA VAL A 73 1.54 -37.66 9.70
C VAL A 73 0.53 -37.08 10.68
N THR A 74 -0.09 -37.98 11.44
CA THR A 74 -0.89 -37.65 12.62
C THR A 74 0.03 -37.30 13.78
N ALA A 75 0.12 -36.02 14.14
CA ALA A 75 0.67 -35.60 15.43
C ALA A 75 -0.50 -35.44 16.43
N ALA A 76 -0.89 -36.54 17.07
CA ALA A 76 -1.87 -36.51 18.13
C ALA A 76 -1.21 -36.04 19.44
N LEU A 77 -1.70 -34.92 19.99
CA LEU A 77 -1.55 -34.58 21.41
C LEU A 77 -2.93 -34.27 21.98
N ALA A 78 -3.73 -35.33 22.13
CA ALA A 78 -4.91 -35.30 22.97
C ALA A 78 -4.49 -35.64 24.40
N VAL A 79 -4.48 -34.64 25.29
CA VAL A 79 -4.61 -34.86 26.73
C VAL A 79 -6.05 -34.49 27.08
N PRO A 80 -6.90 -35.43 27.54
CA PRO A 80 -8.22 -35.10 28.02
C PRO A 80 -8.13 -34.61 29.46
N ASP A 81 -8.85 -33.54 29.80
CA ASP A 81 -9.40 -33.44 31.14
C ASP A 81 -10.78 -32.77 31.11
N SER A 82 -11.67 -33.25 31.99
CA SER A 82 -13.09 -32.87 32.00
C SER A 82 -13.34 -31.83 33.08
N GLY A 83 -13.37 -30.55 32.71
CA GLY A 83 -13.69 -29.46 33.63
C GLY A 83 -14.67 -28.47 33.02
N ALA A 84 -15.84 -28.31 33.65
CA ALA A 84 -16.74 -27.20 33.32
C ALA A 84 -16.12 -25.89 33.82
N GLY A 85 -15.77 -24.98 32.90
CA GLY A 85 -15.18 -23.70 33.23
C GLY A 85 -14.96 -22.83 32.00
N GLU A 86 -15.76 -21.78 31.91
CA GLU A 86 -15.54 -20.48 31.25
C GLU A 86 -14.91 -20.42 29.83
N PRO A 87 -15.51 -19.67 28.87
CA PRO A 87 -14.86 -19.40 27.60
C PRO A 87 -13.60 -18.55 27.85
N THR A 88 -12.44 -19.21 27.89
CA THR A 88 -11.14 -18.54 27.97
C THR A 88 -10.94 -17.77 26.67
N GLY A 89 -11.38 -16.51 26.67
CA GLY A 89 -11.12 -15.59 25.59
C GLY A 89 -9.61 -15.48 25.41
N LEU A 90 -9.12 -15.98 24.27
CA LEU A 90 -7.77 -15.72 23.81
C LEU A 90 -7.63 -14.21 23.64
N THR A 91 -7.18 -13.57 24.72
CA THR A 91 -6.97 -12.14 24.77
C THR A 91 -5.75 -11.87 23.92
N ALA A 92 -5.98 -11.68 22.62
CA ALA A 92 -4.96 -11.24 21.69
C ALA A 92 -4.36 -9.95 22.28
N SER A 93 -3.12 -10.05 22.76
CA SER A 93 -2.44 -8.89 23.31
C SER A 93 -2.38 -7.83 22.21
N PRO A 94 -2.74 -6.57 22.49
CA PRO A 94 -2.72 -5.54 21.47
C PRO A 94 -1.30 -5.47 20.89
N VAL A 95 -1.19 -5.62 19.57
CA VAL A 95 0.08 -5.45 18.88
C VAL A 95 0.49 -4.00 19.05
N LEU A 96 1.45 -3.76 19.93
CA LEU A 96 1.99 -2.43 20.17
C LEU A 96 2.70 -1.95 18.90
N ASP A 97 2.42 -0.72 18.48
CA ASP A 97 3.13 -0.12 17.35
C ASP A 97 4.65 -0.15 17.59
N PRO A 98 5.47 -0.54 16.60
CA PRO A 98 6.92 -0.61 16.76
C PRO A 98 7.50 0.76 17.15
N PRO A 99 8.49 0.84 18.07
CA PRO A 99 9.06 2.12 18.47
C PRO A 99 9.67 2.87 17.26
N PRO A 100 9.70 4.21 17.27
CA PRO A 100 10.40 4.98 16.24
C PRO A 100 11.87 4.56 16.11
N ALA A 101 12.36 4.49 14.87
CA ALA A 101 13.75 4.14 14.58
C ALA A 101 14.73 5.33 14.75
N CYS A 102 14.21 6.53 14.99
CA CYS A 102 14.97 7.78 15.07
C CYS A 102 14.27 8.82 15.96
N HIS A 103 14.98 9.88 16.36
CA HIS A 103 14.43 11.02 17.07
C HIS A 103 15.25 12.30 16.78
N GLY A 104 14.56 13.42 16.52
CA GLY A 104 15.17 14.71 16.25
C GLY A 104 16.03 14.67 14.98
N THR A 105 17.24 15.21 15.06
CA THR A 105 18.20 15.26 13.94
C THR A 105 18.61 13.88 13.44
N THR A 106 18.46 12.79 14.21
CA THR A 106 18.76 11.45 13.70
C THR A 106 17.74 10.96 12.68
N CYS A 107 16.57 11.60 12.57
CA CYS A 107 15.58 11.32 11.52
C CYS A 107 15.91 11.96 10.16
N ASP A 108 16.93 12.81 10.06
CA ASP A 108 17.20 13.60 8.85
C ASP A 108 17.45 12.74 7.61
N GLY A 109 16.55 12.84 6.63
CA GLY A 109 16.64 12.12 5.37
C GLY A 109 16.11 10.68 5.42
N MET A 110 15.59 10.22 6.55
CA MET A 110 14.88 8.94 6.62
C MET A 110 13.47 9.06 6.03
N ASP A 111 12.94 7.93 5.55
CA ASP A 111 11.54 7.80 5.16
C ASP A 111 10.65 7.67 6.41
N PRO A 112 9.57 8.47 6.54
CA PRO A 112 8.74 8.50 7.75
C PRO A 112 7.96 7.20 7.99
N GLY A 113 7.65 6.43 6.95
CA GLY A 113 7.00 5.12 7.10
C GLY A 113 7.96 4.07 7.64
N ARG A 114 9.15 3.96 7.03
CA ARG A 114 10.20 3.02 7.42
C ARG A 114 10.76 3.28 8.81
N SER A 115 10.78 4.54 9.27
CA SER A 115 11.20 4.89 10.63
C SER A 115 10.07 4.77 11.68
N ALA A 116 8.87 4.32 11.28
CA ALA A 116 7.66 4.28 12.10
C ALA A 116 7.19 5.64 12.67
N CYS A 117 7.63 6.75 12.08
CA CYS A 117 7.19 8.11 12.45
C CYS A 117 5.84 8.49 11.83
N GLY A 118 5.54 7.97 10.64
CA GLY A 118 4.33 8.25 9.87
C GLY A 118 3.16 7.30 10.11
N LEU A 119 3.22 6.44 11.14
CA LEU A 119 2.08 5.58 11.50
C LEU A 119 0.86 6.42 11.92
N PRO A 120 -0.37 5.88 11.77
CA PRO A 120 -1.58 6.53 12.28
C PRO A 120 -1.43 6.96 13.76
N GLY A 121 -1.90 8.16 14.10
CA GLY A 121 -1.79 8.72 15.46
C GLY A 121 -0.39 9.18 15.89
N ARG A 122 0.67 8.94 15.11
CA ARG A 122 2.04 9.43 15.42
C ARG A 122 2.42 10.74 14.73
N ALA A 123 1.58 11.20 13.81
CA ALA A 123 1.83 12.39 13.03
C ALA A 123 0.54 13.16 12.75
N ASP A 124 0.63 14.48 12.86
CA ASP A 124 -0.45 15.44 12.64
C ASP A 124 -0.12 16.34 11.44
N SER A 125 -1.15 16.96 10.86
CA SER A 125 -0.96 17.92 9.75
C SER A 125 -0.79 19.32 10.32
N LEU A 126 0.25 20.05 9.90
CA LEU A 126 0.52 21.42 10.34
C LEU A 126 -0.30 22.43 9.51
N GLY A 127 -1.62 22.40 9.72
CA GLY A 127 -2.60 23.15 8.96
C GLY A 127 -3.52 22.26 8.10
N PRO A 128 -4.50 22.85 7.40
CA PRO A 128 -5.38 22.12 6.50
C PRO A 128 -4.64 21.59 5.27
N PRO A 129 -5.07 20.45 4.70
CA PRO A 129 -4.62 20.00 3.39
C PRO A 129 -4.82 21.05 2.30
N HIS A 130 -3.77 21.36 1.54
CA HIS A 130 -3.83 22.28 0.41
C HIS A 130 -4.16 21.53 -0.88
N ARG A 131 -4.93 22.17 -1.76
CA ARG A 131 -5.13 21.77 -3.15
C ARG A 131 -4.44 22.79 -4.05
N THR A 132 -3.52 22.29 -4.85
CA THR A 132 -2.81 23.06 -5.89
C THR A 132 -3.72 23.35 -7.08
N ARG A 133 -3.32 24.26 -7.97
CA ARG A 133 -4.07 24.59 -9.20
C ARG A 133 -4.32 23.37 -10.11
N THR A 134 -3.47 22.34 -10.06
CA THR A 134 -3.61 21.10 -10.85
C THR A 134 -4.59 20.09 -10.22
N GLY A 135 -5.07 20.35 -9.00
CA GLY A 135 -5.90 19.45 -8.19
C GLY A 135 -5.11 18.52 -7.26
N THR A 136 -3.78 18.48 -7.41
CA THR A 136 -2.89 17.68 -6.57
C THR A 136 -2.95 18.15 -5.12
N GLY A 137 -3.11 17.20 -4.20
CA GLY A 137 -3.20 17.47 -2.76
C GLY A 137 -1.83 17.44 -2.12
N VAL A 138 -1.55 18.41 -1.25
CA VAL A 138 -0.29 18.51 -0.50
C VAL A 138 -0.56 18.91 0.95
N GLU A 139 0.27 18.43 1.88
CA GLU A 139 0.25 18.89 3.27
C GLU A 139 1.64 18.73 3.93
N ILE A 140 1.85 19.46 5.02
CA ILE A 140 2.99 19.28 5.92
C ILE A 140 2.55 18.37 7.07
N ARG A 141 3.30 17.29 7.31
CA ARG A 141 3.11 16.39 8.46
C ARG A 141 4.23 16.60 9.47
N TYR A 142 3.92 16.46 10.76
CA TYR A 142 4.88 16.52 11.85
C TYR A 142 4.61 15.41 12.87
N SER A 143 5.66 14.73 13.32
CA SER A 143 5.61 13.75 14.41
C SER A 143 6.26 14.30 15.67
N SER A 144 5.50 14.38 16.77
CA SER A 144 6.01 14.74 18.10
C SER A 144 6.93 13.67 18.68
N VAL A 145 6.58 12.40 18.51
CA VAL A 145 7.37 11.26 19.02
C VAL A 145 8.70 11.05 18.29
N CYS A 146 8.83 11.55 17.06
CA CYS A 146 10.10 11.57 16.33
C CYS A 146 10.79 12.93 16.29
N ALA A 147 10.14 14.00 16.75
CA ALA A 147 10.56 15.39 16.55
C ALA A 147 11.02 15.68 15.09
N ALA A 148 10.18 15.33 14.10
CA ALA A 148 10.54 15.40 12.68
C ALA A 148 9.33 15.76 11.79
N ALA A 149 9.59 16.35 10.62
CA ALA A 149 8.57 16.79 9.65
C ALA A 149 8.83 16.29 8.23
N TRP A 150 7.78 16.13 7.43
CA TRP A 150 7.84 15.77 6.01
C TRP A 150 6.63 16.30 5.24
N GLY A 151 6.76 16.47 3.93
CA GLY A 151 5.63 16.74 3.04
C GLY A 151 4.93 15.44 2.64
N ARG A 152 3.60 15.45 2.51
CA ARG A 152 2.80 14.38 1.86
C ARG A 152 2.13 14.93 0.60
N ILE A 153 2.10 14.14 -0.46
CA ILE A 153 1.48 14.45 -1.75
C ILE A 153 0.58 13.28 -2.23
N TRP A 154 -0.55 13.60 -2.87
CA TRP A 154 -1.51 12.64 -3.43
C TRP A 154 -2.32 13.25 -4.58
N HIS A 155 -2.89 12.41 -5.45
CA HIS A 155 -3.48 12.82 -6.73
C HIS A 155 -2.46 13.59 -7.59
N ALA A 156 -1.22 13.09 -7.63
CA ALA A 156 -0.13 13.68 -8.40
C ALA A 156 -0.05 13.09 -9.80
N ARG A 157 0.73 13.73 -10.66
CA ARG A 157 1.02 13.32 -12.05
C ARG A 157 2.50 13.06 -12.19
N ILE A 158 2.87 12.22 -13.16
CA ILE A 158 4.27 11.96 -13.48
C ILE A 158 4.94 13.27 -13.92
N GLY A 159 6.07 13.60 -13.28
CA GLY A 159 6.80 14.86 -13.41
C GLY A 159 6.54 15.88 -12.30
N ASP A 160 5.52 15.67 -11.46
CA ASP A 160 5.27 16.56 -10.30
C ASP A 160 6.39 16.43 -9.25
N VAL A 161 6.74 17.55 -8.62
CA VAL A 161 7.74 17.62 -7.56
C VAL A 161 7.13 18.27 -6.31
N LEU A 162 7.41 17.67 -5.15
CA LEU A 162 7.17 18.28 -3.84
C LEU A 162 8.50 18.52 -3.13
N GLU A 163 8.70 19.72 -2.60
CA GLU A 163 9.86 20.08 -1.78
C GLU A 163 9.41 20.60 -0.40
N LEU A 164 9.94 20.02 0.68
CA LEU A 164 9.87 20.59 2.03
C LEU A 164 11.19 21.30 2.35
N SER A 165 11.11 22.51 2.88
CA SER A 165 12.25 23.38 3.18
C SER A 165 12.10 24.07 4.53
N VAL A 166 13.23 24.32 5.20
CA VAL A 166 13.40 25.13 6.42
C VAL A 166 14.69 25.93 6.25
N LEU A 167 14.75 27.16 6.77
CA LEU A 167 15.96 27.98 6.69
C LEU A 167 17.16 27.28 7.36
N GLY A 168 18.32 27.31 6.69
CA GLY A 168 19.56 26.69 7.17
C GLY A 168 19.63 25.16 7.04
N VAL A 169 18.54 24.48 6.64
CA VAL A 169 18.48 23.02 6.49
C VAL A 169 18.42 22.63 5.02
N ARG A 170 19.00 21.48 4.65
CA ARG A 170 18.91 20.93 3.30
C ARG A 170 17.45 20.58 2.96
N PRO A 171 16.85 21.13 1.89
CA PRO A 171 15.51 20.78 1.47
C PRO A 171 15.37 19.29 1.14
N ARG A 172 14.16 18.75 1.36
CA ARG A 172 13.81 17.35 1.08
C ARG A 172 12.80 17.32 -0.05
N ARG A 173 13.12 16.59 -1.13
CA ARG A 173 12.31 16.52 -2.33
C ARG A 173 11.76 15.11 -2.56
N VAL A 174 10.61 15.02 -3.19
CA VAL A 174 10.12 13.80 -3.87
C VAL A 174 9.68 14.17 -5.28
N LEU A 175 10.05 13.33 -6.24
CA LEU A 175 9.62 13.39 -7.64
C LEU A 175 8.65 12.23 -7.86
N ILE A 176 7.56 12.50 -8.57
CA ILE A 176 6.61 11.48 -9.02
C ILE A 176 7.09 11.01 -10.41
N ASP A 177 7.85 9.91 -10.47
CA ASP A 177 8.50 9.45 -11.71
C ASP A 177 7.81 8.24 -12.37
N SER A 178 6.82 7.64 -11.71
CA SER A 178 6.16 6.41 -12.16
C SER A 178 4.63 6.45 -11.99
N THR A 179 3.91 5.57 -12.69
CA THR A 179 2.47 5.37 -12.48
C THR A 179 2.15 4.78 -11.10
N ALA A 180 3.07 4.03 -10.50
CA ALA A 180 2.91 3.54 -9.12
C ALA A 180 3.06 4.66 -8.07
N ASP A 181 3.44 5.87 -8.48
CA ASP A 181 3.54 7.05 -7.62
C ASP A 181 2.27 7.91 -7.66
N THR A 182 1.44 7.81 -8.72
CA THR A 182 0.22 8.61 -8.86
C THR A 182 -0.94 8.10 -8.01
N ASP A 183 -0.97 6.79 -7.78
CA ASP A 183 -2.10 6.07 -7.16
C ASP A 183 -1.97 5.90 -5.64
N VAL A 184 -0.89 6.41 -5.05
CA VAL A 184 -0.56 6.26 -3.62
C VAL A 184 -0.15 7.59 -2.98
N TYR A 185 -0.05 7.61 -1.66
CA TYR A 185 0.58 8.73 -0.95
C TYR A 185 2.10 8.63 -1.11
N ARG A 186 2.72 9.73 -1.54
CA ARG A 186 4.18 9.89 -1.56
C ARG A 186 4.60 10.95 -0.55
N PHE A 187 5.85 10.85 -0.12
CA PHE A 187 6.39 11.62 0.99
C PHE A 187 7.77 12.17 0.62
N THR A 188 8.08 13.38 1.09
CA THR A 188 9.50 13.77 1.18
C THR A 188 10.17 12.92 2.24
N ALA A 189 11.49 12.72 2.13
CA ALA A 189 12.28 12.32 3.30
C ALA A 189 12.12 13.37 4.43
N MET A 190 12.37 12.95 5.67
CA MET A 190 12.16 13.81 6.84
C MET A 190 13.22 14.91 6.98
N ILE A 191 12.81 16.04 7.56
CA ILE A 191 13.67 17.00 8.24
C ILE A 191 13.61 16.71 9.75
N GLY A 192 14.76 16.53 10.38
CA GLY A 192 14.90 16.26 11.81
C GLY A 192 14.97 17.55 12.64
N ALA A 193 14.32 17.54 13.81
CA ALA A 193 14.22 18.68 14.75
C ALA A 193 13.89 20.06 14.13
N PRO A 194 12.94 20.19 13.17
CA PRO A 194 12.57 21.50 12.64
C PRO A 194 11.77 22.31 13.64
N ASP A 195 11.92 23.63 13.63
CA ASP A 195 10.87 24.52 14.12
C ASP A 195 9.62 24.35 13.23
N ARG A 196 8.47 24.12 13.87
CA ARG A 196 7.20 23.90 13.17
C ARG A 196 6.79 25.11 12.34
N ALA A 197 7.02 26.33 12.84
CA ALA A 197 6.63 27.57 12.15
C ALA A 197 7.54 27.88 10.94
N GLY A 198 8.77 27.34 10.91
CA GLY A 198 9.75 27.55 9.85
C GLY A 198 9.57 26.67 8.61
N LEU A 199 8.58 25.76 8.59
CA LEU A 199 8.35 24.80 7.51
C LEU A 199 7.62 25.43 6.32
N ARG A 200 8.25 25.35 5.14
CA ARG A 200 7.68 25.75 3.84
C ARG A 200 7.67 24.58 2.88
N LEU A 201 6.49 24.25 2.36
CA LEU A 201 6.24 23.19 1.39
C LEU A 201 5.94 23.81 0.03
N CYS A 202 6.69 23.44 -1.00
CA CYS A 202 6.52 23.94 -2.36
C CYS A 202 6.22 22.79 -3.31
N PHE A 203 5.23 23.00 -4.18
CA PHE A 203 4.84 22.09 -5.25
C PHE A 203 5.22 22.70 -6.59
N THR A 204 5.80 21.90 -7.49
CA THR A 204 6.03 22.28 -8.89
C THR A 204 5.36 21.24 -9.76
N ALA A 205 4.43 21.68 -10.62
CA ALA A 205 3.72 20.80 -11.54
C ALA A 205 4.65 20.28 -12.64
N ALA A 206 4.33 19.10 -13.18
CA ALA A 206 5.04 18.51 -14.30
C ALA A 206 5.20 19.48 -15.49
N GLY A 207 6.45 19.83 -15.81
CA GLY A 207 6.81 20.74 -16.91
C GLY A 207 6.79 22.24 -16.57
N GLU A 208 6.42 22.62 -15.34
CA GLU A 208 6.47 24.00 -14.86
C GLU A 208 7.77 24.25 -14.07
N THR A 209 8.14 25.52 -13.88
CA THR A 209 9.32 25.94 -13.08
C THR A 209 8.97 26.79 -11.87
N ASP A 210 7.82 27.47 -11.92
CA ASP A 210 7.35 28.32 -10.83
C ASP A 210 6.60 27.46 -9.78
N PRO A 211 7.00 27.49 -8.50
CA PRO A 211 6.37 26.66 -7.47
C PRO A 211 5.17 27.33 -6.78
N GLU A 212 4.12 26.56 -6.51
CA GLU A 212 3.07 26.91 -5.55
C GLU A 212 3.56 26.56 -4.13
N CYS A 213 3.82 27.56 -3.28
CA CYS A 213 4.36 27.37 -1.94
C CYS A 213 3.35 27.66 -0.83
N PHE A 214 3.42 26.84 0.23
CA PHE A 214 2.57 26.84 1.40
C PHE A 214 3.45 26.83 2.67
N HIS A 215 2.94 27.38 3.76
CA HIS A 215 3.64 27.44 5.05
C HIS A 215 2.88 26.64 6.10
N ALA A 216 3.60 26.05 7.04
CA ALA A 216 2.98 25.45 8.22
C ALA A 216 2.20 26.53 9.00
N THR A 217 0.98 26.18 9.41
CA THR A 217 0.21 27.02 10.34
C THR A 217 0.54 26.59 11.78
N PRO A 218 0.79 27.53 12.71
CA PRO A 218 1.08 27.21 14.11
C PRO A 218 -0.12 26.61 14.87
#